data_AF-A0A0D2MRM2-F1
#
_entry.id   AF-A0A0D2MRM2-F1
#
_cell.length_a   1.000
_cell.length_b   1.000
_cell.length_c   1.000
_cell.angle_alpha   90.00
_cell.angle_beta   90.00
_cell.angle_gamma   90.00
#
_symmetry.space_group_name_H-M   'P 1'
#
loop_
_entity.id
_entity.type
_entity.pdbx_description
1 polymer ?
#
loop_
_entity_poly.entity_id
_entity_poly.type
_entity_poly.pdbx_seq_one_letter_code
_entity_poly.pdbx_strand_id
1 'polypeptide(L)'
;MADRRPSMVLPNPIFEGSEKRVEIDFAPSASTPAAGLRALSRAQLDELMSLAACTIVSSRTNDHLDAYVLSESSLFVYPTKWVLKTCGTTKLLNAVPRLLELASQGLGMAPRRCKYSRASFLFPEQQPAPYREGFDQEARFLRTHFGHLGNGGSAYVLGDMFNGLQWHVYVADAHGADAAYAPPSGRPFHKFEVCMTDLCRVAAAAFYRDNPAFVSAARTTTDTGIRGLVPGADIDDYVFEPCGYSMNGILGGGFITIHITPEDGFSYASVEVTGFDADAFCPADMLARIAAIFRPGSLSASLSVDAASRCGGYAWGSLAAPPPGYGVQSATAQELATGGRVSYYTFGPDPAAGAPAGVDDAASSRCSSPGLAAAAPRGVLRHMPSFSSAPSSSFDSGSSCDDRSIASGDEGEGAATGAGKAAAAAAARAWAKGLALSMKRVRFEDDESGGAASSGAASDLGSPVAAGAAVV
;
A
#
# COMPACT_ATOMS: atom_id res chain seq x y z
N MET A 1 36.85 -34.80 -26.46
CA MET A 1 36.47 -34.17 -25.18
C MET A 1 36.01 -32.76 -25.51
N ALA A 2 34.70 -32.52 -25.51
CA ALA A 2 34.15 -31.19 -25.76
C ALA A 2 34.13 -30.40 -24.46
N ASP A 3 34.83 -29.27 -24.47
CA ASP A 3 34.93 -28.28 -23.39
C ASP A 3 33.55 -27.68 -23.09
N ARG A 4 32.85 -28.21 -22.07
CA ARG A 4 31.64 -27.59 -21.53
C ARG A 4 32.08 -26.47 -20.59
N ARG A 5 32.18 -25.25 -21.13
CA ARG A 5 32.20 -24.06 -20.27
C ARG A 5 30.91 -24.05 -19.43
N PRO A 6 30.98 -23.90 -18.10
CA PRO A 6 29.79 -23.72 -17.30
C PRO A 6 29.06 -22.48 -17.81
N SER A 7 27.77 -22.63 -18.13
CA SER A 7 26.92 -21.49 -18.44
C SER A 7 27.01 -20.54 -17.26
N MET A 8 27.50 -19.34 -17.51
CA MET A 8 27.54 -18.27 -16.52
C MET A 8 26.07 -17.88 -16.26
N VAL A 9 25.44 -18.57 -15.31
CA VAL A 9 24.13 -18.18 -14.78
C VAL A 9 24.39 -16.87 -14.07
N LEU A 10 24.11 -15.76 -14.75
CA LEU A 10 24.05 -14.47 -14.10
C LEU A 10 23.01 -14.59 -12.98
N PRO A 11 23.32 -14.16 -11.75
CA PRO A 11 22.35 -14.21 -10.66
C PRO A 11 21.10 -13.45 -11.11
N ASN A 12 19.93 -14.11 -11.05
CA ASN A 12 18.65 -13.44 -11.29
C ASN A 12 18.57 -12.29 -10.26
N PRO A 13 18.43 -11.02 -10.68
CA PRO A 13 18.35 -9.93 -9.73
C PRO A 13 17.22 -10.20 -8.75
N ILE A 14 17.53 -10.12 -7.46
CA ILE A 14 16.56 -10.30 -6.39
C ILE A 14 15.49 -9.21 -6.54
N PHE A 15 14.23 -9.62 -6.43
CA PHE A 15 13.10 -8.72 -6.51
C PHE A 15 12.45 -8.52 -5.13
N GLU A 16 12.22 -7.26 -4.75
CA GLU A 16 11.42 -6.95 -3.56
C GLU A 16 9.94 -7.06 -3.88
N GLY A 17 9.30 -8.15 -3.47
CA GLY A 17 7.85 -8.27 -3.58
C GLY A 17 7.08 -7.35 -2.64
N SER A 18 7.64 -7.04 -1.45
CA SER A 18 6.92 -6.27 -0.42
C SER A 18 6.52 -4.87 -0.92
N GLU A 19 5.23 -4.60 -0.81
CA GLU A 19 4.62 -3.46 -1.47
C GLU A 19 4.53 -2.22 -0.59
N LYS A 20 4.61 -1.08 -1.25
CA LYS A 20 4.35 0.25 -0.70
C LYS A 20 2.98 0.68 -1.22
N ARG A 21 2.12 1.19 -0.33
CA ARG A 21 0.79 1.68 -0.71
C ARG A 21 0.54 3.05 -0.12
N VAL A 22 0.12 4.01 -0.95
CA VAL A 22 -0.38 5.30 -0.49
C VAL A 22 -1.78 5.54 -1.03
N GLU A 23 -2.64 6.07 -0.16
CA GLU A 23 -3.99 6.53 -0.47
C GLU A 23 -4.12 7.97 -0.01
N ILE A 24 -4.50 8.87 -0.92
CA ILE A 24 -4.69 10.28 -0.63
C ILE A 24 -6.09 10.68 -1.03
N ASP A 25 -6.86 11.17 -0.05
CA ASP A 25 -8.18 11.75 -0.26
C ASP A 25 -8.07 13.26 -0.39
N PHE A 26 -8.87 13.85 -1.26
CA PHE A 26 -8.91 15.27 -1.54
C PHE A 26 -10.30 15.85 -1.29
N ALA A 27 -10.33 17.07 -0.74
CA ALA A 27 -11.53 17.87 -0.63
C ALA A 27 -11.70 18.70 -1.91
N PRO A 28 -12.82 18.55 -2.65
CA PRO A 28 -13.11 19.40 -3.79
C PRO A 28 -13.49 20.82 -3.35
N SER A 29 -13.33 21.79 -4.24
CA SER A 29 -13.84 23.15 -4.09
C SER A 29 -14.87 23.47 -5.17
N ALA A 30 -15.45 24.67 -5.11
CA ALA A 30 -16.43 25.12 -6.11
C ALA A 30 -15.84 25.21 -7.53
N SER A 31 -14.51 25.32 -7.68
CA SER A 31 -13.83 25.32 -8.98
C SER A 31 -13.36 23.93 -9.42
N THR A 32 -13.59 22.89 -8.62
CA THR A 32 -13.15 21.54 -8.98
C THR A 32 -14.01 20.97 -10.12
N PRO A 33 -13.39 20.46 -11.20
CA PRO A 33 -14.13 19.78 -12.26
C PRO A 33 -14.94 18.61 -11.72
N ALA A 34 -16.07 18.28 -12.36
CA ALA A 34 -16.93 17.17 -11.94
C ALA A 34 -16.18 15.82 -11.89
N ALA A 35 -15.24 15.60 -12.81
CA ALA A 35 -14.39 14.41 -12.84
C ALA A 35 -13.31 14.38 -11.72
N GLY A 36 -13.07 15.50 -11.03
CA GLY A 36 -12.06 15.62 -9.98
C GLY A 36 -10.68 15.19 -10.48
N LEU A 37 -9.99 14.30 -9.75
CA LEU A 37 -8.67 13.78 -10.12
C LEU A 37 -8.68 12.99 -11.44
N ARG A 38 -9.83 12.48 -11.89
CA ARG A 38 -9.96 11.80 -13.19
C ARG A 38 -9.84 12.78 -14.37
N ALA A 39 -9.82 14.08 -14.12
CA ALA A 39 -9.51 15.10 -15.12
C ALA A 39 -7.99 15.24 -15.39
N LEU A 40 -7.13 14.56 -14.64
CA LEU A 40 -5.69 14.51 -14.95
C LEU A 40 -5.47 13.84 -16.31
N SER A 41 -4.71 14.51 -17.17
CA SER A 41 -4.38 13.99 -18.50
C SER A 41 -3.46 12.77 -18.39
N ARG A 42 -3.46 11.94 -19.44
CA ARG A 42 -2.56 10.79 -19.54
C ARG A 42 -1.08 11.19 -19.35
N ALA A 43 -0.67 12.32 -19.92
CA ALA A 43 0.71 12.83 -19.77
C ALA A 43 1.05 13.19 -18.32
N GLN A 44 0.11 13.76 -17.56
CA GLN A 44 0.31 14.04 -16.13
C GLN A 44 0.36 12.75 -15.31
N LEU A 45 -0.43 11.74 -15.66
CA LEU A 45 -0.35 10.43 -15.03
C LEU A 45 0.99 9.74 -15.32
N ASP A 46 1.46 9.77 -16.57
CA ASP A 46 2.78 9.24 -16.96
C ASP A 46 3.93 9.99 -16.26
N GLU A 47 3.81 11.31 -16.06
CA GLU A 47 4.76 12.11 -15.26
C GLU A 47 4.83 11.59 -13.81
N LEU A 48 3.67 11.39 -13.16
CA LEU A 48 3.59 10.86 -11.79
C LEU A 48 4.19 9.45 -11.69
N MET A 49 3.90 8.57 -12.65
CA MET A 49 4.46 7.21 -12.66
C MET A 49 5.97 7.22 -12.91
N SER A 50 6.45 8.10 -13.79
CA SER A 50 7.88 8.29 -14.01
C SER A 50 8.61 8.71 -12.73
N LEU A 51 8.03 9.62 -11.94
CA LEU A 51 8.57 10.01 -10.63
C LEU A 51 8.60 8.83 -9.64
N ALA A 52 7.59 7.97 -9.69
CA ALA A 52 7.54 6.73 -8.90
C ALA A 52 8.43 5.60 -9.46
N ALA A 53 9.11 5.81 -10.59
CA ALA A 53 9.90 4.82 -11.31
C ALA A 53 9.09 3.60 -11.79
N CYS A 54 7.88 3.84 -12.30
CA CYS A 54 7.04 2.83 -12.96
C CYS A 54 6.38 3.40 -14.22
N THR A 55 5.73 2.54 -15.01
CA THR A 55 5.06 2.93 -16.26
C THR A 55 3.67 2.32 -16.34
N ILE A 56 2.73 3.01 -17.01
CA ILE A 56 1.37 2.50 -17.25
C ILE A 56 1.40 1.55 -18.45
N VAL A 57 0.94 0.31 -18.23
CA VAL A 57 0.86 -0.76 -19.24
C VAL A 57 -0.50 -0.75 -19.92
N SER A 58 -1.57 -0.71 -19.12
CA SER A 58 -2.95 -0.76 -19.60
C SER A 58 -3.90 -0.10 -18.62
N SER A 59 -5.16 0.07 -19.03
CA SER A 59 -6.17 0.70 -18.20
C SER A 59 -7.57 0.12 -18.41
N ARG A 60 -8.40 0.26 -17.37
CA ARG A 60 -9.86 0.08 -17.39
C ARG A 60 -10.52 1.24 -16.66
N THR A 61 -11.74 1.55 -17.09
CA THR A 61 -12.51 2.68 -16.57
C THR A 61 -13.95 2.25 -16.36
N ASN A 62 -14.55 2.70 -15.26
CA ASN A 62 -16.00 2.65 -15.05
C ASN A 62 -16.52 4.01 -14.55
N ASP A 63 -17.79 4.05 -14.13
CA ASP A 63 -18.43 5.29 -13.67
C ASP A 63 -17.78 5.88 -12.41
N HIS A 64 -17.10 5.06 -11.61
CA HIS A 64 -16.57 5.44 -10.30
C HIS A 64 -15.06 5.72 -10.30
N LEU A 65 -14.27 4.95 -11.04
CA LEU A 65 -12.81 5.06 -11.04
C LEU A 65 -12.17 4.66 -12.37
N ASP A 66 -10.91 5.07 -12.52
CA ASP A 66 -9.98 4.60 -13.55
C ASP A 66 -8.90 3.75 -12.87
N ALA A 67 -8.67 2.53 -13.38
CA ALA A 67 -7.66 1.60 -12.92
C ALA A 67 -6.57 1.42 -13.98
N TYR A 68 -5.32 1.41 -13.55
CA TYR A 68 -4.16 1.31 -14.41
C TYR A 68 -3.26 0.19 -13.91
N VAL A 69 -3.05 -0.82 -14.76
CA VAL A 69 -1.98 -1.80 -14.55
C VAL A 69 -0.67 -1.12 -14.90
N LEU A 70 0.29 -1.18 -13.97
CA LEU A 70 1.63 -0.66 -14.15
C LEU A 70 2.63 -1.82 -14.32
N SER A 71 3.90 -1.50 -14.57
CA SER A 71 5.01 -2.46 -14.53
C SER A 71 5.14 -3.10 -13.14
N GLU A 72 4.37 -4.16 -12.89
CA GLU A 72 4.20 -4.91 -11.63
C GLU A 72 3.55 -4.11 -10.48
N SER A 73 2.69 -3.16 -10.78
CA SER A 73 2.12 -2.27 -9.78
C SER A 73 0.73 -1.80 -10.22
N SER A 74 0.03 -1.04 -9.37
CA SER A 74 -1.34 -0.60 -9.68
C SER A 74 -1.64 0.82 -9.22
N LEU A 75 -2.39 1.53 -10.05
CA LEU A 75 -2.89 2.88 -9.78
C LEU A 75 -4.41 2.92 -9.95
N PHE A 76 -5.10 3.50 -8.97
CA PHE A 76 -6.54 3.73 -9.01
C PHE A 76 -6.85 5.22 -8.78
N VAL A 77 -7.63 5.81 -9.69
CA VAL A 77 -7.99 7.22 -9.69
C VAL A 77 -9.51 7.36 -9.60
N TYR A 78 -9.98 7.83 -8.45
CA TYR A 78 -11.36 8.25 -8.21
C TYR A 78 -11.46 9.78 -8.36
N PRO A 79 -12.67 10.37 -8.43
CA PRO A 79 -12.80 11.83 -8.44
C PRO A 79 -12.13 12.53 -7.24
N THR A 80 -12.15 11.90 -6.05
CA THR A 80 -11.63 12.50 -4.80
C THR A 80 -10.58 11.66 -4.08
N LYS A 81 -10.17 10.53 -4.66
CA LYS A 81 -9.21 9.59 -4.04
C LYS A 81 -8.20 9.11 -5.07
N TRP A 82 -6.94 9.05 -4.66
CA TRP A 82 -5.85 8.49 -5.45
C TRP A 82 -5.19 7.38 -4.65
N VAL A 83 -5.06 6.19 -5.24
CA VAL A 83 -4.40 5.04 -4.62
C VAL A 83 -3.29 4.57 -5.55
N LEU A 84 -2.05 4.62 -5.07
CA LEU A 84 -0.89 4.04 -5.77
C LEU A 84 -0.31 2.94 -4.90
N LYS A 85 -0.04 1.79 -5.52
CA LYS A 85 0.55 0.64 -4.89
C LYS A 85 1.66 0.08 -5.76
N THR A 86 2.87 0.01 -5.22
CA THR A 86 4.06 -0.39 -5.97
C THR A 86 4.95 -1.37 -5.22
N CYS A 87 5.71 -2.17 -5.95
CA CYS A 87 6.69 -3.13 -5.42
C CYS A 87 8.10 -2.79 -5.91
N GLY A 88 9.05 -3.69 -5.70
CA GLY A 88 10.44 -3.54 -6.12
C GLY A 88 11.13 -2.34 -5.45
N THR A 89 12.01 -1.70 -6.21
CA THR A 89 12.77 -0.50 -5.79
C THR A 89 12.11 0.80 -6.28
N THR A 90 10.81 0.76 -6.58
CA THR A 90 10.03 1.94 -6.98
C THR A 90 10.04 3.03 -5.91
N LYS A 91 9.90 4.27 -6.35
CA LYS A 91 9.98 5.49 -5.51
C LYS A 91 8.62 6.13 -5.31
N LEU A 92 7.63 5.34 -4.89
CA LEU A 92 6.22 5.74 -4.75
C LEU A 92 6.00 7.12 -4.12
N LEU A 93 6.76 7.47 -3.06
CA LEU A 93 6.62 8.72 -2.33
C LEU A 93 7.07 9.94 -3.15
N ASN A 94 7.91 9.76 -4.18
CA ASN A 94 8.34 10.84 -5.06
C ASN A 94 7.21 11.37 -5.96
N ALA A 95 6.15 10.60 -6.19
CA ALA A 95 4.98 11.07 -6.92
C ALA A 95 4.08 12.00 -6.08
N VAL A 96 4.17 11.91 -4.74
CA VAL A 96 3.27 12.63 -3.82
C VAL A 96 3.36 14.16 -3.97
N PRO A 97 4.54 14.80 -3.95
CA PRO A 97 4.62 16.25 -4.07
C PRO A 97 4.00 16.78 -5.37
N ARG A 98 4.25 16.07 -6.47
CA ARG A 98 3.74 16.44 -7.80
C ARG A 98 2.24 16.24 -7.91
N LEU A 99 1.69 15.15 -7.36
CA LEU A 99 0.25 14.92 -7.31
C LEU A 99 -0.46 16.05 -6.57
N LEU A 100 0.08 16.47 -5.43
CA LEU A 100 -0.51 17.55 -4.64
C LEU A 100 -0.49 18.89 -5.39
N GLU A 101 0.58 19.18 -6.11
CA GLU A 101 0.67 20.36 -6.98
C GLU A 101 -0.38 20.34 -8.08
N LEU A 102 -0.50 19.22 -8.79
CA LEU A 102 -1.49 19.03 -9.85
C LEU A 102 -2.93 19.18 -9.32
N ALA A 103 -3.23 18.57 -8.19
CA ALA A 103 -4.55 18.64 -7.56
C ALA A 103 -4.92 20.07 -7.15
N SER A 104 -3.97 20.81 -6.59
CA SER A 104 -4.23 22.16 -6.10
C SER A 104 -4.28 23.21 -7.20
N GLN A 105 -3.26 23.26 -8.07
CA GLN A 105 -3.14 24.27 -9.11
C GLN A 105 -4.02 23.95 -10.33
N GLY A 106 -4.16 22.66 -10.66
CA GLY A 106 -4.91 22.22 -11.84
C GLY A 106 -6.38 21.94 -11.58
N LEU A 107 -6.74 21.49 -10.37
CA LEU A 107 -8.09 21.01 -10.05
C LEU A 107 -8.77 21.73 -8.88
N GLY A 108 -8.07 22.68 -8.23
CA GLY A 108 -8.61 23.41 -7.08
C GLY A 108 -8.98 22.51 -5.90
N MET A 109 -8.26 21.40 -5.72
CA MET A 109 -8.49 20.42 -4.65
C MET A 109 -7.41 20.53 -3.58
N ALA A 110 -7.77 20.31 -2.32
CA ALA A 110 -6.82 20.28 -1.20
C ALA A 110 -6.73 18.87 -0.61
N PRO A 111 -5.55 18.41 -0.14
CA PRO A 111 -5.45 17.13 0.54
C PRO A 111 -6.28 17.14 1.82
N ARG A 112 -7.07 16.09 2.03
CA ARG A 112 -7.93 15.90 3.20
C ARG A 112 -7.38 14.81 4.12
N ARG A 113 -6.89 13.72 3.53
CA ARG A 113 -6.34 12.57 4.27
C ARG A 113 -5.24 11.91 3.48
N CYS A 114 -4.23 11.39 4.17
CA CYS A 114 -3.23 10.50 3.63
C CYS A 114 -3.15 9.26 4.51
N LYS A 115 -3.19 8.08 3.90
CA LYS A 115 -2.87 6.81 4.53
C LYS A 115 -1.80 6.10 3.73
N TYR A 116 -0.66 5.86 4.35
CA TYR A 116 0.43 5.08 3.78
C TYR A 116 0.61 3.80 4.59
N SER A 117 0.80 2.68 3.91
CA SER A 117 1.07 1.40 4.57
C SER A 117 2.00 0.53 3.74
N ARG A 118 2.76 -0.31 4.45
CA ARG A 118 3.57 -1.38 3.86
C ARG A 118 3.85 -2.48 4.88
N ALA A 119 4.08 -3.70 4.40
CA ALA A 119 4.75 -4.71 5.20
C ALA A 119 6.25 -4.34 5.40
N SER A 120 6.93 -5.06 6.29
CA SER A 120 8.40 -5.08 6.30
C SER A 120 8.92 -5.47 4.92
N PHE A 121 10.00 -4.84 4.49
CA PHE A 121 10.74 -5.24 3.28
C PHE A 121 11.45 -6.57 3.52
N LEU A 122 11.54 -7.40 2.48
CA LEU A 122 12.38 -8.60 2.50
C LEU A 122 13.86 -8.24 2.33
N PHE A 123 14.14 -7.16 1.59
CA PHE A 123 15.48 -6.65 1.26
C PHE A 123 15.58 -5.14 1.52
N PRO A 124 15.44 -4.69 2.79
CA PRO A 124 15.42 -3.27 3.14
C PRO A 124 16.67 -2.49 2.68
N GLU A 125 17.83 -3.14 2.65
CA GLU A 125 19.10 -2.54 2.23
C GLU A 125 19.14 -2.14 0.75
N GLN A 126 18.34 -2.81 -0.09
CA GLN A 126 18.27 -2.57 -1.53
C GLN A 126 17.27 -1.46 -1.89
N GLN A 127 16.43 -1.05 -0.94
CA GLN A 127 15.47 0.01 -1.18
C GLN A 127 16.17 1.36 -1.41
N PRO A 128 15.61 2.27 -2.23
CA PRO A 128 16.13 3.63 -2.34
C PRO A 128 15.69 4.47 -1.12
N ALA A 129 16.30 5.65 -0.95
CA ALA A 129 15.77 6.64 -0.03
C ALA A 129 14.35 7.07 -0.47
N PRO A 130 13.43 7.36 0.46
CA PRO A 130 13.60 7.39 1.93
C PRO A 130 13.33 6.04 2.63
N TYR A 131 13.17 4.95 1.88
CA TYR A 131 12.72 3.66 2.42
C TYR A 131 13.84 2.87 3.09
N ARG A 132 15.08 3.00 2.60
CA ARG A 132 16.26 2.29 3.12
C ARG A 132 16.52 2.60 4.58
N GLU A 133 16.34 3.87 4.94
CA GLU A 133 16.67 4.40 6.26
C GLU A 133 15.64 4.02 7.34
N GLY A 134 14.51 3.43 6.93
CA GLY A 134 13.48 2.92 7.83
C GLY A 134 12.17 3.71 7.78
N PHE A 135 11.17 3.15 8.47
CA PHE A 135 9.81 3.68 8.43
C PHE A 135 9.67 5.07 9.06
N ASP A 136 10.55 5.44 10.00
CA ASP A 136 10.55 6.77 10.61
C ASP A 136 10.91 7.86 9.58
N GLN A 137 11.80 7.57 8.63
CA GLN A 137 12.14 8.48 7.55
C GLN A 137 11.02 8.63 6.53
N GLU A 138 10.33 7.54 6.19
CA GLU A 138 9.11 7.56 5.38
C GLU A 138 8.01 8.40 6.04
N ALA A 139 7.80 8.23 7.36
CA ALA A 139 6.83 9.01 8.12
C ALA A 139 7.22 10.50 8.22
N ARG A 140 8.52 10.83 8.37
CA ARG A 140 9.00 12.22 8.33
C ARG A 140 8.77 12.85 6.96
N PHE A 141 9.06 12.13 5.87
CA PHE A 141 8.75 12.58 4.51
C PHE A 141 7.25 12.86 4.35
N LEU A 142 6.37 11.93 4.77
CA LEU A 142 4.93 12.18 4.67
C LEU A 142 4.49 13.37 5.52
N ARG A 143 5.10 13.57 6.69
CA ARG A 143 4.79 14.69 7.58
C ARG A 143 5.18 16.05 7.00
N THR A 144 6.20 16.17 6.14
CA THR A 144 6.49 17.46 5.48
C THR A 144 5.34 17.88 4.55
N HIS A 145 4.62 16.93 3.97
CA HIS A 145 3.50 17.18 3.06
C HIS A 145 2.14 17.23 3.74
N PHE A 146 1.89 16.36 4.73
CA PHE A 146 0.59 16.18 5.37
C PHE A 146 0.55 16.58 6.85
N GLY A 147 1.67 17.00 7.45
CA GLY A 147 1.75 17.36 8.87
C GLY A 147 0.99 18.62 9.27
N HIS A 148 0.40 19.33 8.32
CA HIS A 148 -0.53 20.43 8.56
C HIS A 148 -1.99 19.95 8.77
N LEU A 149 -2.26 18.65 8.55
CA LEU A 149 -3.57 18.03 8.73
C LEU A 149 -3.74 17.54 10.17
N GLY A 150 -4.87 17.89 10.80
CA GLY A 150 -5.28 17.36 12.10
C GLY A 150 -4.20 17.45 13.17
N ASN A 151 -3.80 16.30 13.73
CA ASN A 151 -2.77 16.19 14.77
C ASN A 151 -1.32 16.17 14.24
N GLY A 152 -1.12 16.43 12.94
CA GLY A 152 0.19 16.43 12.29
C GLY A 152 0.69 15.06 11.83
N GLY A 153 -0.20 14.06 11.84
CA GLY A 153 0.06 12.70 11.39
C GLY A 153 0.53 11.77 12.50
N SER A 154 0.22 10.48 12.36
CA SER A 154 0.53 9.43 13.33
C SER A 154 1.06 8.20 12.61
N ALA A 155 2.03 7.52 13.23
CA ALA A 155 2.69 6.35 12.68
C ALA A 155 2.57 5.17 13.66
N TYR A 156 2.32 3.98 13.14
CA TYR A 156 2.10 2.76 13.89
C TYR A 156 2.86 1.60 13.24
N VAL A 157 3.30 0.65 14.06
CA VAL A 157 3.89 -0.62 13.61
C VAL A 157 3.14 -1.74 14.33
N LEU A 158 2.52 -2.63 13.56
CA LEU A 158 1.73 -3.76 14.04
C LEU A 158 2.46 -5.08 13.74
N GLY A 159 2.06 -6.14 14.44
CA GLY A 159 2.70 -7.45 14.37
C GLY A 159 3.70 -7.69 15.51
N ASP A 160 4.29 -8.88 15.52
CA ASP A 160 5.29 -9.27 16.50
C ASP A 160 6.67 -8.69 16.12
N MET A 161 7.46 -8.28 17.12
CA MET A 161 8.78 -7.68 16.90
C MET A 161 9.85 -8.69 16.47
N PHE A 162 9.67 -9.95 16.83
CA PHE A 162 10.66 -11.00 16.65
C PHE A 162 10.23 -12.07 15.64
N ASN A 163 8.94 -12.11 15.29
CA ASN A 163 8.34 -13.16 14.49
C ASN A 163 7.51 -12.59 13.33
N GLY A 164 7.88 -12.95 12.10
CA GLY A 164 7.13 -12.58 10.90
C GLY A 164 7.32 -11.13 10.46
N LEU A 165 6.58 -10.73 9.42
CA LEU A 165 6.62 -9.38 8.87
C LEU A 165 5.76 -8.44 9.70
N GLN A 166 6.23 -7.21 9.94
CA GLN A 166 5.48 -6.17 10.62
C GLN A 166 4.70 -5.32 9.61
N TRP A 167 3.59 -4.73 10.06
CA TRP A 167 2.75 -3.85 9.24
C TRP A 167 2.88 -2.40 9.68
N HIS A 168 3.43 -1.58 8.80
CA HIS A 168 3.73 -0.18 9.06
C HIS A 168 2.61 0.69 8.50
N VAL A 169 2.12 1.64 9.28
CA VAL A 169 0.99 2.49 8.90
C VAL A 169 1.26 3.93 9.31
N TYR A 170 1.21 4.86 8.35
CA TYR A 170 1.17 6.30 8.59
C TYR A 170 -0.21 6.83 8.21
N VAL A 171 -0.79 7.70 9.04
CA VAL A 171 -2.07 8.37 8.76
C VAL A 171 -2.00 9.84 9.13
N ALA A 172 -2.62 10.68 8.30
CA ALA A 172 -2.90 12.08 8.60
C ALA A 172 -4.29 12.42 8.04
N ASP A 173 -5.13 13.11 8.82
CA ASP A 173 -6.48 13.49 8.40
C ASP A 173 -6.83 14.89 8.94
N ALA A 174 -7.38 15.74 8.08
CA ALA A 174 -7.78 17.12 8.41
C ALA A 174 -8.86 17.20 9.49
N HIS A 175 -9.70 16.19 9.59
CA HIS A 175 -10.91 16.20 10.42
C HIS A 175 -10.79 15.32 11.68
N GLY A 176 -9.64 14.65 11.86
CA GLY A 176 -9.40 13.78 13.01
C GLY A 176 -10.39 12.62 13.12
N ALA A 177 -10.48 12.02 14.30
CA ALA A 177 -11.36 10.88 14.56
C ALA A 177 -12.86 11.20 14.36
N ASP A 178 -13.28 12.46 14.45
CA ASP A 178 -14.70 12.80 14.40
C ASP A 178 -15.33 12.64 13.01
N ALA A 179 -14.57 12.91 11.93
CA ALA A 179 -15.07 12.64 10.57
C ALA A 179 -15.05 11.16 10.19
N ALA A 180 -14.26 10.33 10.88
CA ALA A 180 -14.29 8.89 10.67
C ALA A 180 -15.67 8.32 11.01
N TYR A 181 -16.44 8.92 11.93
CA TYR A 181 -17.78 8.43 12.30
C TYR A 181 -18.87 8.81 11.29
N ALA A 182 -18.62 9.80 10.43
CA ALA A 182 -19.57 10.31 9.45
C ALA A 182 -18.86 10.60 8.12
N PRO A 183 -18.37 9.56 7.41
CA PRO A 183 -17.69 9.74 6.14
C PRO A 183 -18.64 10.43 5.14
N PRO A 184 -18.15 11.34 4.28
CA PRO A 184 -19.00 12.03 3.29
C PRO A 184 -19.76 11.09 2.33
N SER A 185 -19.24 9.88 2.11
CA SER A 185 -19.90 8.80 1.38
C SER A 185 -21.08 8.15 2.14
N GLY A 186 -21.23 8.46 3.43
CA GLY A 186 -22.15 7.79 4.36
C GLY A 186 -21.75 6.37 4.74
N ARG A 187 -20.62 5.85 4.24
CA ARG A 187 -20.16 4.47 4.47
C ARG A 187 -18.64 4.39 4.72
N PRO A 188 -18.17 3.49 5.61
CA PRO A 188 -16.75 3.25 5.79
C PRO A 188 -16.10 2.68 4.53
N PHE A 189 -14.83 2.99 4.33
CA PHE A 189 -13.98 2.35 3.35
C PHE A 189 -13.24 1.18 3.98
N HIS A 190 -13.54 -0.02 3.48
CA HIS A 190 -12.92 -1.28 3.90
C HIS A 190 -11.78 -1.65 2.93
N LYS A 191 -10.68 -2.15 3.49
CA LYS A 191 -9.47 -2.58 2.74
C LYS A 191 -8.84 -3.84 3.32
N PHE A 192 -8.92 -4.93 2.58
CA PHE A 192 -8.37 -6.22 2.93
C PHE A 192 -7.12 -6.45 2.11
N GLU A 193 -5.98 -6.60 2.78
CA GLU A 193 -4.68 -6.84 2.13
C GLU A 193 -4.11 -8.16 2.64
N VAL A 194 -3.68 -9.03 1.72
CA VAL A 194 -3.01 -10.29 2.03
C VAL A 194 -1.62 -10.26 1.40
N CYS A 195 -0.59 -10.56 2.17
CA CYS A 195 0.79 -10.69 1.70
C CYS A 195 1.27 -12.12 1.93
N MET A 196 1.96 -12.70 0.96
CA MET A 196 2.34 -14.11 0.97
C MET A 196 3.77 -14.28 0.50
N THR A 197 4.54 -15.10 1.20
CA THR A 197 5.89 -15.52 0.80
C THR A 197 5.97 -17.04 0.74
N ASP A 198 7.06 -17.55 0.17
CA ASP A 198 7.31 -18.98 0.02
C ASP A 198 6.15 -19.68 -0.72
N LEU A 199 5.78 -19.15 -1.88
CA LEU A 199 4.66 -19.65 -2.68
C LEU A 199 4.91 -21.10 -3.10
N CYS A 200 3.85 -21.91 -3.16
CA CYS A 200 3.97 -23.29 -3.64
C CYS A 200 4.46 -23.28 -5.09
N ARG A 201 5.60 -23.93 -5.37
CA ARG A 201 6.21 -23.98 -6.70
C ARG A 201 5.26 -24.47 -7.80
N VAL A 202 4.40 -25.44 -7.49
CA VAL A 202 3.41 -25.97 -8.45
C VAL A 202 2.34 -24.94 -8.76
N ALA A 203 1.87 -24.18 -7.76
CA ALA A 203 0.92 -23.09 -7.99
C ALA A 203 1.59 -21.90 -8.72
N ALA A 204 2.80 -21.53 -8.30
CA ALA A 204 3.57 -20.42 -8.86
C ALA A 204 3.93 -20.63 -10.34
N ALA A 205 4.08 -21.89 -10.78
CA ALA A 205 4.38 -22.24 -12.17
C ALA A 205 3.38 -21.65 -13.18
N ALA A 206 2.13 -21.40 -12.78
CA ALA A 206 1.11 -20.82 -13.67
C ALA A 206 1.40 -19.36 -14.09
N PHE A 207 2.31 -18.68 -13.38
CA PHE A 207 2.65 -17.27 -13.59
C PHE A 207 3.99 -17.07 -14.30
N TYR A 208 4.53 -18.15 -14.89
CA TYR A 208 5.67 -18.10 -15.80
C TYR A 208 5.17 -18.02 -17.24
N ARG A 209 5.68 -17.06 -18.01
CA ARG A 209 5.28 -16.86 -19.41
C ARG A 209 5.87 -17.90 -20.34
N ASP A 210 7.06 -18.39 -20.00
CA ASP A 210 7.74 -19.47 -20.70
C ASP A 210 7.23 -20.87 -20.32
N ASN A 211 6.26 -20.96 -19.40
CA ASN A 211 5.58 -22.22 -19.12
C ASN A 211 4.88 -22.73 -20.39
N PRO A 212 5.14 -23.97 -20.85
CA PRO A 212 4.47 -24.54 -22.03
C PRO A 212 2.93 -24.57 -21.95
N ALA A 213 2.36 -24.51 -20.75
CA ALA A 213 0.92 -24.44 -20.54
C ALA A 213 0.35 -23.01 -20.60
N PHE A 214 1.20 -21.97 -20.72
CA PHE A 214 0.74 -20.59 -20.85
C PHE A 214 0.00 -20.38 -22.17
N VAL A 215 -1.22 -19.85 -22.09
CA VAL A 215 -2.06 -19.52 -23.25
C VAL A 215 -2.27 -18.01 -23.36
N SER A 216 -2.67 -17.38 -22.26
CA SER A 216 -2.89 -15.93 -22.14
C SER A 216 -3.04 -15.56 -20.67
N ALA A 217 -2.89 -14.26 -20.34
CA ALA A 217 -3.13 -13.76 -18.99
C ALA A 217 -4.57 -14.08 -18.51
N ALA A 218 -5.58 -13.81 -19.34
CA ALA A 218 -6.97 -14.15 -19.07
C ALA A 218 -7.20 -15.65 -18.74
N ARG A 219 -6.46 -16.54 -19.42
CA ARG A 219 -6.52 -17.98 -19.13
C ARG A 219 -5.85 -18.31 -17.81
N THR A 220 -4.67 -17.75 -17.52
CA THR A 220 -4.01 -17.85 -16.21
C THR A 220 -4.95 -17.40 -15.09
N THR A 221 -5.61 -16.26 -15.22
CA THR A 221 -6.57 -15.71 -14.25
C THR A 221 -7.75 -16.65 -14.00
N THR A 222 -8.23 -17.32 -15.04
CA THR A 222 -9.38 -18.23 -14.95
C THR A 222 -8.98 -19.57 -14.36
N ASP A 223 -7.90 -20.18 -14.86
CA ASP A 223 -7.46 -21.53 -14.49
C ASP A 223 -6.90 -21.59 -13.06
N THR A 224 -6.30 -20.51 -12.59
CA THR A 224 -5.82 -20.38 -11.19
C THR A 224 -6.95 -20.14 -10.19
N GLY A 225 -8.15 -19.77 -10.66
CA GLY A 225 -9.28 -19.41 -9.80
C GLY A 225 -9.30 -17.94 -9.34
N ILE A 226 -8.32 -17.10 -9.74
CA ILE A 226 -8.28 -15.67 -9.41
C ILE A 226 -9.58 -14.95 -9.82
N ARG A 227 -10.12 -15.29 -10.99
CA ARG A 227 -11.39 -14.73 -11.48
C ARG A 227 -12.56 -14.89 -10.50
N GLY A 228 -12.53 -15.93 -9.66
CA GLY A 228 -13.58 -16.23 -8.69
C GLY A 228 -13.49 -15.46 -7.36
N LEU A 229 -12.40 -14.70 -7.12
CA LEU A 229 -12.24 -13.95 -5.87
C LEU A 229 -13.27 -12.82 -5.74
N VAL A 230 -13.45 -12.04 -6.81
CA VAL A 230 -14.49 -11.01 -6.95
C VAL A 230 -15.29 -11.27 -8.23
N PRO A 231 -16.34 -12.12 -8.17
CA PRO A 231 -17.17 -12.42 -9.33
C PRO A 231 -17.79 -11.15 -9.94
N GLY A 232 -17.70 -11.01 -11.25
CA GLY A 232 -18.26 -9.87 -11.99
C GLY A 232 -17.35 -8.65 -12.11
N ALA A 233 -16.17 -8.66 -11.48
CA ALA A 233 -15.18 -7.61 -11.72
C ALA A 233 -14.70 -7.61 -13.19
N ASP A 234 -14.56 -6.42 -13.76
CA ASP A 234 -13.89 -6.22 -15.04
C ASP A 234 -12.38 -6.28 -14.82
N ILE A 235 -11.74 -7.35 -15.33
CA ILE A 235 -10.34 -7.68 -15.07
C ILE A 235 -9.46 -7.23 -16.24
N ASP A 236 -8.38 -6.54 -15.90
CA ASP A 236 -7.23 -6.27 -16.74
C ASP A 236 -6.02 -6.99 -16.16
N ASP A 237 -5.60 -8.06 -16.82
CA ASP A 237 -4.53 -8.95 -16.36
C ASP A 237 -3.34 -8.97 -17.32
N TYR A 238 -2.16 -9.21 -16.76
CA TYR A 238 -0.91 -9.24 -17.50
C TYR A 238 0.04 -10.28 -16.90
N VAL A 239 0.67 -11.08 -17.77
CA VAL A 239 1.77 -11.99 -17.42
C VAL A 239 3.06 -11.45 -18.04
N PHE A 240 4.02 -11.10 -17.20
CA PHE A 240 5.31 -10.51 -17.57
C PHE A 240 6.30 -11.56 -18.10
N GLU A 241 7.36 -11.09 -18.75
CA GLU A 241 8.39 -11.94 -19.34
C GLU A 241 9.73 -11.77 -18.59
N PRO A 242 10.40 -12.86 -18.17
CA PRO A 242 10.03 -14.27 -18.39
C PRO A 242 8.88 -14.76 -17.49
N CYS A 243 8.60 -14.10 -16.38
CA CYS A 243 7.56 -14.47 -15.44
C CYS A 243 7.05 -13.25 -14.68
N GLY A 244 6.03 -13.46 -13.86
CA GLY A 244 5.37 -12.43 -13.08
C GLY A 244 3.94 -12.21 -13.54
N TYR A 245 3.07 -11.78 -12.63
CA TYR A 245 1.67 -11.49 -12.95
C TYR A 245 1.18 -10.26 -12.19
N SER A 246 0.43 -9.41 -12.88
CA SER A 246 -0.28 -8.27 -12.30
C SER A 246 -1.70 -8.22 -12.85
N MET A 247 -2.66 -7.88 -12.00
CA MET A 247 -4.01 -7.61 -12.45
C MET A 247 -4.70 -6.54 -11.62
N ASN A 248 -5.65 -5.88 -12.27
CA ASN A 248 -6.66 -5.06 -11.64
C ASN A 248 -8.04 -5.56 -12.02
N GLY A 249 -8.94 -5.67 -11.05
CA GLY A 249 -10.35 -5.93 -11.26
C GLY A 249 -11.18 -4.78 -10.68
N ILE A 250 -12.07 -4.17 -11.45
CA ILE A 250 -12.95 -3.09 -10.96
C ILE A 250 -14.42 -3.51 -10.98
N LEU A 251 -15.17 -3.15 -9.94
CA LEU A 251 -16.60 -3.39 -9.84
C LEU A 251 -17.27 -2.33 -8.95
N GLY A 252 -18.15 -1.52 -9.55
CA GLY A 252 -18.72 -0.36 -8.85
C GLY A 252 -17.61 0.57 -8.36
N GLY A 253 -17.67 0.99 -7.09
CA GLY A 253 -16.63 1.79 -6.45
C GLY A 253 -15.46 0.98 -5.86
N GLY A 254 -15.49 -0.35 -5.95
CA GLY A 254 -14.48 -1.23 -5.39
C GLY A 254 -13.50 -1.77 -6.44
N PHE A 255 -12.34 -2.24 -5.98
CA PHE A 255 -11.36 -2.92 -6.81
C PHE A 255 -10.69 -4.10 -6.08
N ILE A 256 -10.19 -5.04 -6.87
CA ILE A 256 -9.20 -6.05 -6.49
C ILE A 256 -7.91 -5.81 -7.28
N THR A 257 -6.76 -5.98 -6.66
CA THR A 257 -5.46 -6.00 -7.35
C THR A 257 -4.59 -7.11 -6.81
N ILE A 258 -3.83 -7.75 -7.69
CA ILE A 258 -2.95 -8.88 -7.35
C ILE A 258 -1.62 -8.69 -8.07
N HIS A 259 -0.52 -8.79 -7.34
CA HIS A 259 0.84 -8.78 -7.88
C HIS A 259 1.59 -10.04 -7.43
N ILE A 260 2.27 -10.70 -8.37
CA ILE A 260 2.92 -12.00 -8.14
C ILE A 260 4.32 -11.99 -8.74
N THR A 261 5.29 -12.30 -7.88
CA THR A 261 6.68 -12.63 -8.19
C THR A 261 6.84 -14.14 -7.94
N PRO A 262 6.77 -15.00 -8.96
CA PRO A 262 6.71 -16.46 -8.77
C PRO A 262 8.08 -17.13 -8.59
N GLU A 263 9.18 -16.38 -8.60
CA GLU A 263 10.55 -16.90 -8.50
C GLU A 263 10.84 -17.60 -7.18
N ASP A 264 11.38 -18.80 -7.27
CA ASP A 264 11.77 -19.58 -6.09
C ASP A 264 12.90 -18.88 -5.29
N GLY A 265 12.80 -18.92 -3.96
CA GLY A 265 13.74 -18.30 -3.03
C GLY A 265 13.41 -16.86 -2.63
N PHE A 266 12.62 -16.13 -3.41
CA PHE A 266 12.10 -14.79 -3.06
C PHE A 266 10.67 -14.58 -3.54
N SER A 267 9.92 -15.67 -3.72
CA SER A 267 8.56 -15.64 -4.24
C SER A 267 7.66 -14.81 -3.33
N TYR A 268 6.83 -13.97 -3.94
CA TYR A 268 5.91 -13.09 -3.24
C TYR A 268 4.60 -12.97 -4.01
N ALA A 269 3.48 -12.93 -3.28
CA ALA A 269 2.20 -12.55 -3.85
C ALA A 269 1.44 -11.62 -2.90
N SER A 270 0.77 -10.64 -3.46
CA SER A 270 -0.16 -9.78 -2.74
C SER A 270 -1.55 -9.84 -3.34
N VAL A 271 -2.56 -9.70 -2.48
CA VAL A 271 -3.95 -9.48 -2.90
C VAL A 271 -4.48 -8.31 -2.09
N GLU A 272 -5.04 -7.31 -2.75
CA GLU A 272 -5.80 -6.24 -2.10
C GLU A 272 -7.23 -6.22 -2.64
N VAL A 273 -8.20 -6.15 -1.73
CA VAL A 273 -9.62 -5.97 -2.03
C VAL A 273 -10.13 -4.78 -1.24
N THR A 274 -10.59 -3.74 -1.96
CA THR A 274 -10.80 -2.41 -1.39
C THR A 274 -12.06 -1.77 -1.94
N GLY A 275 -12.78 -1.01 -1.10
CA GLY A 275 -13.89 -0.16 -1.53
C GLY A 275 -15.22 -0.88 -1.75
N PHE A 276 -15.35 -2.10 -1.24
CA PHE A 276 -16.62 -2.84 -1.18
C PHE A 276 -17.31 -2.63 0.17
N ASP A 277 -18.63 -2.85 0.19
CA ASP A 277 -19.41 -2.87 1.43
C ASP A 277 -18.94 -4.00 2.38
N ALA A 278 -19.15 -3.82 3.68
CA ALA A 278 -18.64 -4.75 4.70
C ALA A 278 -19.19 -6.18 4.56
N ASP A 279 -20.39 -6.32 4.01
CA ASP A 279 -21.11 -7.56 3.75
C ASP A 279 -20.87 -8.13 2.34
N ALA A 280 -20.13 -7.41 1.49
CA ALA A 280 -19.83 -7.87 0.13
C ALA A 280 -18.99 -9.15 0.10
N PHE A 281 -18.15 -9.36 1.13
CA PHE A 281 -17.45 -10.63 1.33
C PHE A 281 -17.08 -10.86 2.78
N CYS A 282 -17.01 -12.12 3.18
CA CYS A 282 -16.42 -12.55 4.45
C CYS A 282 -14.88 -12.58 4.32
N PRO A 283 -14.13 -11.82 5.15
CA PRO A 283 -12.66 -11.82 5.07
C PRO A 283 -12.02 -13.20 5.31
N ALA A 284 -12.60 -14.03 6.19
CA ALA A 284 -12.07 -15.37 6.45
C ALA A 284 -12.23 -16.29 5.23
N ASP A 285 -13.39 -16.25 4.57
CA ASP A 285 -13.64 -17.04 3.34
C ASP A 285 -12.78 -16.53 2.18
N MET A 286 -12.60 -15.21 2.07
CA MET A 286 -11.68 -14.61 1.10
C MET A 286 -10.24 -15.09 1.34
N LEU A 287 -9.78 -15.06 2.58
CA LEU A 287 -8.44 -15.53 2.96
C LEU A 287 -8.24 -17.02 2.63
N ALA A 288 -9.23 -17.86 2.92
CA ALA A 288 -9.18 -19.29 2.61
C ALA A 288 -9.09 -19.55 1.10
N ARG A 289 -9.85 -18.82 0.29
CA ARG A 289 -9.78 -18.92 -1.18
C ARG A 289 -8.43 -18.45 -1.71
N ILE A 290 -7.90 -17.34 -1.21
CA ILE A 290 -6.55 -16.85 -1.57
C ILE A 290 -5.49 -17.88 -1.21
N ALA A 291 -5.52 -18.42 0.01
CA ALA A 291 -4.57 -19.45 0.46
C ALA A 291 -4.66 -20.73 -0.39
N ALA A 292 -5.85 -21.12 -0.84
CA ALA A 292 -6.02 -22.28 -1.73
C ALA A 292 -5.38 -22.07 -3.11
N ILE A 293 -5.40 -20.84 -3.64
CA ILE A 293 -4.77 -20.50 -4.94
C ILE A 293 -3.25 -20.58 -4.83
N PHE A 294 -2.67 -19.88 -3.85
CA PHE A 294 -1.21 -19.66 -3.81
C PHE A 294 -0.45 -20.68 -2.97
N ARG A 295 -1.13 -21.32 -2.01
CA ARG A 295 -0.57 -22.30 -1.04
C ARG A 295 0.77 -21.84 -0.45
N PRO A 296 0.85 -20.64 0.17
CA PRO A 296 2.11 -20.07 0.63
C PRO A 296 2.67 -20.74 1.89
N GLY A 297 3.98 -20.67 2.09
CA GLY A 297 4.64 -21.10 3.33
C GLY A 297 4.47 -20.10 4.48
N SER A 298 4.15 -18.84 4.18
CA SER A 298 3.81 -17.82 5.17
C SER A 298 2.81 -16.83 4.57
N LEU A 299 1.83 -16.41 5.36
CA LEU A 299 0.88 -15.38 4.94
C LEU A 299 0.59 -14.39 6.06
N SER A 300 0.27 -13.16 5.68
CA SER A 300 -0.25 -12.14 6.59
C SER A 300 -1.46 -11.44 5.98
N ALA A 301 -2.33 -10.93 6.84
CA ALA A 301 -3.54 -10.24 6.43
C ALA A 301 -3.75 -8.95 7.24
N SER A 302 -4.03 -7.84 6.55
CA SER A 302 -4.44 -6.57 7.12
C SER A 302 -5.91 -6.30 6.80
N LEU A 303 -6.69 -5.99 7.84
CA LEU A 303 -8.06 -5.48 7.72
C LEU A 303 -8.05 -4.04 8.19
N SER A 304 -8.32 -3.13 7.27
CA SER A 304 -8.36 -1.69 7.55
C SER A 304 -9.76 -1.15 7.31
N VAL A 305 -10.28 -0.40 8.27
CA VAL A 305 -11.48 0.43 8.14
C VAL A 305 -11.16 1.87 8.52
N ASP A 306 -11.62 2.83 7.73
CA ASP A 306 -11.38 4.27 7.97
C ASP A 306 -12.38 4.91 8.95
N ALA A 307 -13.50 4.23 9.22
CA ALA A 307 -14.45 4.53 10.27
C ALA A 307 -14.41 3.45 11.35
N ALA A 308 -14.11 3.81 12.60
CA ALA A 308 -14.38 2.93 13.75
C ALA A 308 -15.56 3.57 14.48
N SER A 309 -16.59 2.83 14.87
CA SER A 309 -17.77 3.44 15.52
C SER A 309 -17.54 3.62 17.02
N ARG A 310 -18.17 4.63 17.65
CA ARG A 310 -18.24 4.74 19.12
C ARG A 310 -19.09 3.64 19.79
N CYS A 311 -19.91 2.91 19.03
CA CYS A 311 -20.92 1.96 19.53
C CYS A 311 -20.77 0.51 18.98
N GLY A 312 -19.56 0.07 18.62
CA GLY A 312 -19.28 -1.31 18.15
C GLY A 312 -19.70 -1.69 16.71
N GLY A 313 -20.33 -0.81 15.92
CA GLY A 313 -20.88 -1.13 14.58
C GLY A 313 -19.92 -1.04 13.39
N TYR A 314 -18.73 -0.45 13.53
CA TYR A 314 -17.73 -0.35 12.42
C TYR A 314 -16.42 -1.08 12.73
N ALA A 315 -16.49 -2.21 13.44
CA ALA A 315 -15.40 -3.17 13.44
C ALA A 315 -15.59 -4.06 12.21
N TRP A 316 -14.87 -3.78 11.12
CA TRP A 316 -14.74 -4.80 10.09
C TRP A 316 -14.02 -5.98 10.70
N GLY A 317 -14.70 -7.13 10.68
CA GLY A 317 -14.61 -8.16 11.71
C GLY A 317 -13.20 -8.61 12.10
N SER A 318 -13.10 -9.34 13.20
CA SER A 318 -11.90 -10.15 13.43
C SER A 318 -11.87 -11.28 12.39
N LEU A 319 -10.69 -11.66 11.91
CA LEU A 319 -10.54 -12.96 11.27
C LEU A 319 -10.91 -14.03 12.30
N ALA A 320 -12.09 -14.64 12.12
CA ALA A 320 -12.68 -15.55 13.08
C ALA A 320 -11.95 -16.91 13.13
N ALA A 321 -11.32 -17.29 12.01
CA ALA A 321 -10.54 -18.51 11.88
C ALA A 321 -9.39 -18.32 10.87
N PRO A 322 -8.26 -19.02 11.07
CA PRO A 322 -7.22 -19.11 10.04
C PRO A 322 -7.72 -19.93 8.84
N PRO A 323 -7.11 -19.76 7.65
CA PRO A 323 -7.43 -20.59 6.49
C PRO A 323 -7.05 -22.06 6.75
N PRO A 324 -7.72 -23.05 6.10
CA PRO A 324 -7.41 -24.46 6.28
C PRO A 324 -5.93 -24.78 6.05
N GLY A 325 -5.32 -25.58 6.94
CA GLY A 325 -3.90 -25.90 6.92
C GLY A 325 -2.96 -24.86 7.56
N TYR A 326 -3.51 -23.77 8.09
CA TYR A 326 -2.73 -22.71 8.75
C TYR A 326 -3.19 -22.46 10.19
N GLY A 327 -2.24 -22.02 11.03
CA GLY A 327 -2.46 -21.55 12.38
C GLY A 327 -2.13 -20.07 12.50
N VAL A 328 -2.82 -19.37 13.42
CA VAL A 328 -2.52 -17.97 13.74
C VAL A 328 -1.21 -17.90 14.52
N GLN A 329 -0.23 -17.15 14.02
CA GLN A 329 1.04 -16.89 14.71
C GLN A 329 1.00 -15.60 15.53
N SER A 330 0.41 -14.54 14.99
CA SER A 330 0.19 -13.28 15.70
C SER A 330 -1.11 -12.61 15.25
N ALA A 331 -1.71 -11.85 16.15
CA ALA A 331 -2.87 -11.01 15.89
C ALA A 331 -2.73 -9.72 16.69
N THR A 332 -2.71 -8.58 16.00
CA THR A 332 -2.59 -7.26 16.59
C THR A 332 -3.64 -6.34 16.01
N ALA A 333 -4.07 -5.34 16.76
CA ALA A 333 -4.99 -4.34 16.26
C ALA A 333 -4.69 -2.98 16.87
N GLN A 334 -4.91 -1.94 16.06
CA GLN A 334 -4.63 -0.56 16.42
C GLN A 334 -5.79 0.34 15.98
N GLU A 335 -6.37 1.07 16.92
CA GLU A 335 -7.23 2.21 16.61
C GLU A 335 -6.37 3.39 16.17
N LEU A 336 -6.78 4.06 15.10
CA LEU A 336 -6.01 5.14 14.52
C LEU A 336 -6.40 6.47 15.16
N ALA A 337 -5.43 7.38 15.34
CA ALA A 337 -5.69 8.72 15.87
C ALA A 337 -6.63 9.55 14.96
N THR A 338 -6.71 9.20 13.68
CA THR A 338 -7.63 9.77 12.69
C THR A 338 -9.01 9.10 12.71
N GLY A 339 -9.28 8.20 13.65
CA GLY A 339 -10.42 7.29 13.60
C GLY A 339 -10.21 6.15 12.60
N GLY A 340 -11.01 5.10 12.77
CA GLY A 340 -10.79 3.83 12.08
C GLY A 340 -9.89 2.87 12.87
N ARG A 341 -9.70 1.68 12.30
CA ARG A 341 -8.93 0.60 12.91
C ARG A 341 -8.15 -0.16 11.84
N VAL A 342 -6.97 -0.64 12.20
CA VAL A 342 -6.22 -1.64 11.45
C VAL A 342 -6.04 -2.86 12.33
N SER A 343 -6.43 -4.03 11.84
CA SER A 343 -6.09 -5.32 12.43
C SER A 343 -5.10 -6.02 11.51
N TYR A 344 -4.07 -6.64 12.08
CA TYR A 344 -3.03 -7.32 11.33
C TYR A 344 -2.74 -8.70 11.94
N TYR A 345 -2.73 -9.71 11.08
CA TYR A 345 -2.60 -11.11 11.44
C TYR A 345 -1.45 -11.73 10.65
N THR A 346 -0.70 -12.63 11.28
CA THR A 346 0.26 -13.49 10.60
C THR A 346 -0.11 -14.95 10.83
N PHE A 347 0.08 -15.78 9.81
CA PHE A 347 -0.23 -17.21 9.84
C PHE A 347 0.92 -18.01 9.27
N GLY A 348 1.07 -19.23 9.75
CA GLY A 348 1.99 -20.22 9.22
C GLY A 348 1.35 -21.59 9.11
N PRO A 349 1.96 -22.53 8.38
CA PRO A 349 1.45 -23.88 8.22
C PRO A 349 1.28 -24.54 9.60
N ASP A 350 0.11 -25.13 9.82
CA ASP A 350 -0.18 -25.89 11.04
C ASP A 350 -0.54 -27.33 10.66
N PRO A 351 0.36 -28.30 10.90
CA PRO A 351 0.10 -29.70 10.59
C PRO A 351 -1.05 -30.29 11.42
N ALA A 352 -1.43 -29.66 12.54
CA ALA A 352 -2.59 -30.06 13.34
C ALA A 352 -3.92 -29.49 12.80
N ALA A 353 -3.88 -28.48 11.92
CA ALA A 353 -5.08 -27.82 11.37
C ALA A 353 -5.76 -28.59 10.22
N GLY A 354 -5.27 -29.80 9.88
CA GLY A 354 -5.82 -30.66 8.83
C GLY A 354 -5.47 -30.16 7.42
N ALA A 355 -4.92 -31.04 6.59
CA ALA A 355 -4.75 -30.74 5.17
C ALA A 355 -6.12 -30.66 4.48
N PRO A 356 -6.32 -29.79 3.48
CA PRO A 356 -7.54 -29.80 2.68
C PRO A 356 -7.70 -31.19 2.06
N ALA A 357 -8.81 -31.86 2.37
CA ALA A 357 -9.15 -33.14 1.78
C ALA A 357 -9.44 -32.94 0.29
N GLY A 358 -8.53 -33.41 -0.57
CA GLY A 358 -8.77 -33.55 -2.00
C GLY A 358 -7.87 -32.73 -2.91
N VAL A 359 -6.56 -33.02 -2.91
CA VAL A 359 -5.74 -32.97 -4.12
C VAL A 359 -4.70 -34.09 -4.00
N ASP A 360 -4.77 -35.12 -4.86
CA ASP A 360 -3.79 -36.20 -4.90
C ASP A 360 -2.43 -35.65 -5.39
N ASP A 361 -1.58 -35.20 -4.47
CA ASP A 361 -0.17 -34.90 -4.77
C ASP A 361 0.67 -36.19 -4.65
N ALA A 362 0.58 -37.04 -5.69
CA ALA A 362 1.54 -38.12 -5.91
C ALA A 362 2.89 -37.57 -6.42
N ALA A 363 3.52 -36.65 -5.67
CA ALA A 363 4.85 -36.13 -5.99
C ALA A 363 5.63 -35.53 -4.80
N SER A 364 5.06 -35.47 -3.59
CA SER A 364 5.76 -34.89 -2.42
C SER A 364 6.41 -35.96 -1.53
N SER A 365 7.23 -36.84 -2.11
CA SER A 365 8.16 -37.64 -1.31
C SER A 365 9.59 -37.22 -1.59
N ARG A 366 10.23 -36.70 -0.52
CA ARG A 366 11.66 -36.37 -0.35
C ARG A 366 12.08 -34.94 -0.71
N CYS A 367 11.79 -34.02 0.21
CA CYS A 367 12.75 -32.96 0.53
C CYS A 367 12.76 -32.78 2.05
N SER A 368 13.59 -33.56 2.71
CA SER A 368 13.94 -33.35 4.12
C SER A 368 15.45 -33.23 4.19
N SER A 369 15.94 -32.03 4.46
CA SER A 369 17.31 -31.81 4.91
C SER A 369 17.30 -31.60 6.43
N PRO A 370 18.31 -32.10 7.17
CA PRO A 370 18.19 -32.32 8.61
C PRO A 370 18.46 -31.05 9.45
N GLY A 371 17.52 -30.78 10.36
CA GLY A 371 17.70 -30.41 11.77
C GLY A 371 18.75 -29.38 12.19
N LEU A 372 18.26 -28.25 12.73
CA LEU A 372 18.77 -27.69 13.98
C LEU A 372 17.60 -27.48 14.94
N ALA A 373 17.46 -28.39 15.90
CA ALA A 373 16.57 -28.21 17.04
C ALA A 373 17.29 -27.32 18.07
N ALA A 374 16.75 -26.12 18.32
CA ALA A 374 17.11 -25.32 19.48
C ALA A 374 15.92 -25.27 20.45
N ALA A 375 16.15 -25.79 21.65
CA ALA A 375 15.17 -25.86 22.73
C ALA A 375 14.79 -24.44 23.21
N ALA A 376 13.49 -24.18 23.35
CA ALA A 376 12.98 -22.93 23.90
C ALA A 376 13.08 -22.92 25.44
N PRO A 377 13.67 -21.89 26.07
CA PRO A 377 13.47 -21.65 27.49
C PRO A 377 12.15 -20.88 27.70
N ARG A 378 11.32 -21.36 28.63
CA ARG A 378 10.14 -20.64 29.12
C ARG A 378 10.60 -19.37 29.85
N GLY A 379 10.33 -18.21 29.26
CA GLY A 379 10.63 -16.89 29.83
C GLY A 379 9.37 -16.19 30.33
N VAL A 380 9.40 -15.77 31.60
CA VAL A 380 8.34 -15.06 32.33
C VAL A 380 8.16 -13.63 31.80
N LEU A 381 6.90 -13.22 31.57
CA LEU A 381 6.49 -11.85 31.26
C LEU A 381 7.06 -10.85 32.29
N ARG A 382 7.82 -9.86 31.81
CA ARG A 382 8.04 -8.61 32.54
C ARG A 382 7.52 -7.45 31.70
N HIS A 383 6.46 -6.83 32.22
CA HIS A 383 5.89 -5.59 31.72
C HIS A 383 6.88 -4.43 31.97
N MET A 384 7.20 -3.65 30.95
CA MET A 384 7.86 -2.33 31.06
C MET A 384 7.24 -1.37 30.01
N PRO A 385 7.16 -0.05 30.29
CA PRO A 385 6.16 0.83 29.72
C PRO A 385 6.50 1.42 28.35
N SER A 386 5.44 1.76 27.59
CA SER A 386 5.48 2.57 26.37
C SER A 386 5.94 4.00 26.64
N PHE A 387 6.82 4.53 25.78
CA PHE A 387 7.16 5.95 25.75
C PHE A 387 6.10 6.73 24.97
N SER A 388 5.19 7.39 25.69
CA SER A 388 4.38 8.50 25.16
C SER A 388 5.02 9.82 25.57
N SER A 389 5.32 10.67 24.60
CA SER A 389 5.73 12.05 24.85
C SER A 389 4.61 12.99 24.43
N ALA A 390 3.73 13.32 25.38
CA ALA A 390 2.84 14.47 25.30
C ALA A 390 2.65 15.06 26.71
N PRO A 391 2.61 16.40 26.86
CA PRO A 391 2.66 17.07 28.15
C PRO A 391 1.37 16.90 28.94
N SER A 392 1.54 16.73 30.25
CA SER A 392 0.50 16.58 31.26
C SER A 392 -0.30 17.87 31.47
N SER A 393 -1.62 17.78 31.42
CA SER A 393 -2.51 18.61 32.22
C SER A 393 -3.63 17.74 32.80
N SER A 394 -3.56 17.56 34.11
CA SER A 394 -4.50 16.90 34.99
C SER A 394 -5.87 17.59 35.00
N PHE A 395 -6.95 16.83 34.85
CA PHE A 395 -8.13 16.89 35.73
C PHE A 395 -8.92 15.60 35.59
N ASP A 396 -9.17 14.97 36.75
CA ASP A 396 -9.89 13.72 36.95
C ASP A 396 -11.34 14.04 37.35
N SER A 397 -12.30 13.33 36.77
CA SER A 397 -13.59 13.00 37.41
C SER A 397 -14.38 12.07 36.49
N GLY A 398 -14.54 10.82 36.93
CA GLY A 398 -15.35 9.81 36.27
C GLY A 398 -16.85 10.11 36.33
N SER A 399 -17.60 9.47 35.44
CA SER A 399 -19.01 9.13 35.65
C SER A 399 -19.43 8.08 34.63
N SER A 400 -20.01 6.98 35.14
CA SER A 400 -20.76 6.00 34.38
C SER A 400 -21.95 6.66 33.69
N CYS A 401 -22.30 6.19 32.50
CA CYS A 401 -23.59 6.47 31.88
C CYS A 401 -24.34 5.16 31.68
N ASP A 402 -25.30 4.95 32.57
CA ASP A 402 -26.44 4.08 32.35
C ASP A 402 -27.34 4.63 31.23
N ASP A 403 -27.98 3.67 30.60
CA ASP A 403 -29.02 3.74 29.59
C ASP A 403 -30.25 4.52 30.07
N ARG A 404 -30.74 5.47 29.25
CA ARG A 404 -32.15 5.91 29.21
C ARG A 404 -32.43 6.82 28.01
N SER A 405 -33.21 6.27 27.09
CA SER A 405 -34.02 6.91 26.06
C SER A 405 -34.99 7.98 26.60
N ILE A 406 -35.10 9.14 25.94
CA ILE A 406 -36.35 9.94 25.75
C ILE A 406 -36.27 10.71 24.40
N ALA A 407 -37.43 10.81 23.74
CA ALA A 407 -37.68 11.31 22.40
C ALA A 407 -37.99 12.83 22.30
N SER A 408 -37.98 13.29 21.04
CA SER A 408 -38.71 14.41 20.40
C SER A 408 -38.35 15.87 20.70
N GLY A 409 -38.11 16.63 19.62
CA GLY A 409 -38.06 18.09 19.57
C GLY A 409 -37.55 18.58 18.21
N ASP A 410 -38.44 19.17 17.42
CA ASP A 410 -38.28 19.65 16.04
C ASP A 410 -37.69 21.08 15.98
N GLU A 411 -37.23 21.44 14.77
CA GLU A 411 -36.89 22.76 14.22
C GLU A 411 -35.58 23.50 14.61
N GLY A 412 -34.81 23.88 13.57
CA GLY A 412 -33.68 24.82 13.67
C GLY A 412 -32.71 24.81 12.48
N GLU A 413 -33.20 24.99 11.26
CA GLU A 413 -32.40 25.12 10.04
C GLU A 413 -31.74 26.53 9.96
N GLY A 414 -30.44 26.59 9.63
CA GLY A 414 -29.79 27.81 9.14
C GLY A 414 -28.70 28.44 10.02
N ALA A 415 -27.47 27.88 10.00
CA ALA A 415 -26.22 28.64 10.29
C ALA A 415 -24.91 27.87 10.01
N ALA A 416 -24.94 26.53 9.87
CA ALA A 416 -23.71 25.72 9.93
C ALA A 416 -22.91 25.60 8.60
N THR A 417 -23.45 26.00 7.46
CA THR A 417 -22.83 25.76 6.14
C THR A 417 -21.80 26.83 5.70
N GLY A 418 -21.75 27.98 6.39
CA GLY A 418 -20.81 29.08 6.08
C GLY A 418 -19.42 28.91 6.71
N ALA A 419 -19.37 28.43 7.96
CA ALA A 419 -18.11 28.31 8.72
C ALA A 419 -17.18 27.22 8.16
N GLY A 420 -17.75 26.07 7.73
CA GLY A 420 -16.98 24.99 7.11
C GLY A 420 -16.34 25.37 5.75
N LYS A 421 -17.06 26.15 4.93
CA LYS A 421 -16.55 26.64 3.63
C LYS A 421 -15.43 27.67 3.79
N ALA A 422 -15.53 28.55 4.78
CA ALA A 422 -14.49 29.52 5.08
C ALA A 422 -13.22 28.84 5.62
N ALA A 423 -13.37 27.83 6.47
CA ALA A 423 -12.25 27.04 6.99
C ALA A 423 -11.52 26.26 5.87
N ALA A 424 -12.25 25.63 4.95
CA ALA A 424 -11.67 24.91 3.81
C ALA A 424 -10.89 25.84 2.85
N ALA A 425 -11.44 27.03 2.56
CA ALA A 425 -10.76 28.02 1.71
C ALA A 425 -9.55 28.67 2.40
N ALA A 426 -9.54 28.77 3.73
CA ALA A 426 -8.39 29.22 4.50
C ALA A 426 -7.28 28.16 4.54
N ALA A 427 -7.64 26.88 4.74
CA ALA A 427 -6.72 25.75 4.71
C ALA A 427 -6.05 25.60 3.33
N ALA A 428 -6.80 25.70 2.23
CA ALA A 428 -6.25 25.63 0.88
C ALA A 428 -5.23 26.76 0.59
N ARG A 429 -5.49 27.98 1.08
CA ARG A 429 -4.58 29.12 0.93
C ARG A 429 -3.32 29.00 1.80
N ALA A 430 -3.45 28.49 3.03
CA ALA A 430 -2.32 28.23 3.91
C ALA A 430 -1.42 27.12 3.35
N TRP A 431 -2.04 26.06 2.80
CA TRP A 431 -1.35 24.95 2.17
C TRP A 431 -0.58 25.37 0.91
N ALA A 432 -1.21 26.14 0.00
CA ALA A 432 -0.54 26.64 -1.20
C ALA A 432 0.70 27.50 -0.88
N LYS A 433 0.64 28.29 0.20
CA LYS A 433 1.80 29.04 0.72
C LYS A 433 2.87 28.12 1.31
N GLY A 434 2.48 27.07 2.01
CA GLY A 434 3.39 26.05 2.56
C GLY A 434 4.15 25.28 1.48
N LEU A 435 3.48 24.89 0.39
CA LEU A 435 4.10 24.20 -0.75
C LEU A 435 5.17 25.08 -1.41
N ALA A 436 4.88 26.37 -1.63
CA ALA A 436 5.84 27.32 -2.21
C ALA A 436 7.09 27.53 -1.34
N LEU A 437 6.96 27.45 -0.01
CA LEU A 437 8.07 27.55 0.93
C LEU A 437 8.89 26.25 1.01
N SER A 438 8.24 25.09 0.98
CA SER A 438 8.92 23.78 0.97
C SER A 438 9.70 23.56 -0.33
N MET A 439 9.16 23.94 -1.48
CA MET A 439 9.85 23.86 -2.77
C MET A 439 11.08 24.76 -2.86
N LYS A 440 11.05 25.94 -2.21
CA LYS A 440 12.25 26.78 -2.10
C LYS A 440 13.32 26.12 -1.24
N ARG A 441 12.95 25.41 -0.19
CA ARG A 441 13.90 24.75 0.71
C ARG A 441 14.62 23.57 0.05
N VAL A 442 13.88 22.75 -0.71
CA VAL A 442 14.45 21.62 -1.46
C VAL A 442 15.45 22.09 -2.53
N ARG A 443 15.17 23.21 -3.23
CA ARG A 443 16.13 23.77 -4.20
C ARG A 443 17.42 24.31 -3.59
N PHE A 444 17.41 24.73 -2.32
CA PHE A 444 18.61 25.22 -1.64
C PHE A 444 19.51 24.09 -1.12
N GLU A 445 18.95 22.91 -0.81
CA GLU A 445 19.74 21.75 -0.35
C GLU A 445 20.48 21.04 -1.50
N ASP A 446 20.02 21.16 -2.74
CA ASP A 446 20.72 20.61 -3.92
C ASP A 446 21.93 21.47 -4.37
N ASP A 447 21.97 22.77 -4.03
CA ASP A 447 23.05 23.71 -4.43
C ASP A 447 24.26 23.73 -3.48
N GLU A 448 24.20 23.10 -2.30
CA GLU A 448 25.29 23.11 -1.30
C GLU A 448 26.22 21.86 -1.32
N SER A 449 26.16 21.01 -2.35
CA SER A 449 27.01 19.81 -2.45
C SER A 449 28.12 19.85 -3.52
N GLY A 450 28.39 21.00 -4.14
CA GLY A 450 29.41 21.12 -5.20
C GLY A 450 30.45 22.21 -4.96
N GLY A 451 31.64 21.84 -4.47
CA GLY A 451 32.86 22.59 -4.78
C GLY A 451 33.89 22.76 -3.67
N ALA A 452 34.92 21.90 -3.66
CA ALA A 452 36.24 22.25 -3.16
C ALA A 452 37.33 21.41 -3.85
N ALA A 453 37.89 21.92 -4.94
CA ALA A 453 39.20 21.48 -5.45
C ALA A 453 39.89 22.66 -6.16
N SER A 454 40.82 23.30 -5.46
CA SER A 454 41.94 24.07 -5.99
C SER A 454 43.18 23.15 -5.90
N SER A 455 44.27 23.21 -6.66
CA SER A 455 44.87 24.17 -7.59
C SER A 455 46.01 23.40 -8.32
N GLY A 456 46.43 23.81 -9.52
CA GLY A 456 47.56 23.17 -10.20
C GLY A 456 47.86 23.71 -11.60
N ALA A 457 48.51 24.88 -11.60
CA ALA A 457 49.29 25.56 -12.64
C ALA A 457 49.54 24.96 -14.05
N ALA A 458 49.53 25.90 -15.01
CA ALA A 458 50.53 26.14 -16.08
C ALA A 458 50.26 25.68 -17.53
N SER A 459 50.19 26.73 -18.37
CA SER A 459 50.81 26.94 -19.69
C SER A 459 50.34 26.18 -20.94
N ASP A 460 49.94 27.03 -21.90
CA ASP A 460 50.41 27.10 -23.30
C ASP A 460 49.63 26.44 -24.45
N LEU A 461 49.32 27.35 -25.39
CA LEU A 461 49.32 27.25 -26.86
C LEU A 461 48.27 26.38 -27.60
N GLY A 462 47.51 27.06 -28.46
CA GLY A 462 47.17 26.54 -29.79
C GLY A 462 45.69 26.42 -30.15
N SER A 463 45.13 27.48 -30.76
CA SER A 463 43.95 27.39 -31.64
C SER A 463 44.31 26.69 -32.99
N PRO A 464 43.39 26.55 -33.96
CA PRO A 464 42.19 25.69 -33.98
C PRO A 464 42.09 24.89 -35.31
N VAL A 465 41.37 23.75 -35.38
CA VAL A 465 40.86 23.26 -36.68
C VAL A 465 39.51 22.55 -36.54
N ALA A 466 38.69 22.80 -37.55
CA ALA A 466 37.28 22.51 -37.77
C ALA A 466 36.89 21.04 -38.05
N ALA A 467 35.58 20.82 -37.85
CA ALA A 467 34.62 20.13 -38.73
C ALA A 467 34.61 18.59 -38.92
N GLY A 468 33.39 18.05 -38.94
CA GLY A 468 32.97 16.76 -39.51
C GLY A 468 32.31 15.84 -38.47
N ALA A 469 30.98 15.77 -38.30
CA ALA A 469 29.94 15.19 -39.18
C ALA A 469 29.95 13.65 -39.28
N ALA A 470 28.74 13.07 -39.21
CA ALA A 470 28.28 11.70 -39.52
C ALA A 470 28.44 10.63 -38.40
N VAL A 471 27.34 10.16 -37.79
CA VAL A 471 26.44 9.05 -38.21
C VAL A 471 27.11 7.68 -38.09
N VAL A 472 26.70 6.88 -37.10
CA VAL A 472 25.87 5.64 -37.23
C VAL A 472 25.12 5.46 -35.91
#